data_AF-A0A661HQW4-F1
#
_entry.id   AF-A0A661HQW4-F1
#
_cell.length_a   1.000
_cell.length_b   1.000
_cell.length_c   1.000
_cell.angle_alpha   90.00
_cell.angle_beta   90.00
_cell.angle_gamma   90.00
#
_symmetry.space_group_name_H-M   'P 1'
#
loop_
_entity.id
_entity.type
_entity.pdbx_description
1 polymer ?
#
loop_
_entity_poly.entity_id
_entity_poly.type
_entity_poly.pdbx_seq_one_letter_code
_entity_poly.pdbx_strand_id
1 'polypeptide(L)'
;KIYFLSKHRADRNIRKPAAATKLYRMDTRFTNRVNVLTLINRKKDLGGWVTDASIAPDESAMVMLAQNPLATTIWYFPKPKRGDDFLAQTPRTFSLVKANQTEGICFKDSKTIIVTNEQREWFEIPISAFSK
;
A
#
# COMPACT_ATOMS: atom_id res chain seq x y z
N LYS A 1 10.35 -9.62 -8.33
CA LYS A 1 11.17 -8.58 -7.64
C LYS A 1 10.60 -8.38 -6.23
N ILE A 2 11.36 -7.81 -5.29
CA ILE A 2 10.86 -7.52 -3.93
C ILE A 2 10.90 -6.00 -3.75
N TYR A 3 9.78 -5.46 -3.29
CA TYR A 3 9.57 -4.05 -3.07
C TYR A 3 9.26 -3.78 -1.60
N PHE A 4 9.59 -2.57 -1.14
CA PHE A 4 9.33 -2.14 0.23
C PHE A 4 8.69 -0.76 0.21
N LEU A 5 7.69 -0.57 1.06
CA LEU A 5 7.07 0.72 1.33
C LEU A 5 7.36 1.12 2.78
N SER A 6 7.73 2.38 3.00
CA SER A 6 7.98 2.89 4.34
C SER A 6 6.72 3.44 5.00
N LYS A 7 6.53 3.16 6.29
CA LYS A 7 5.55 3.81 7.16
C LYS A 7 6.17 5.05 7.78
N HIS A 8 5.61 6.24 7.54
CA HIS A 8 6.08 7.49 8.13
C HIS A 8 5.14 7.99 9.22
N ARG A 9 5.71 8.44 10.35
CA ARG A 9 5.01 9.12 11.44
C ARG A 9 5.42 10.59 11.46
N ALA A 10 4.54 11.48 11.91
CA ALA A 10 4.88 12.89 12.04
C ALA A 10 5.97 13.08 13.11
N ASP A 11 6.84 14.07 12.90
CA ASP A 11 7.92 14.36 13.84
C ASP A 11 7.37 14.60 15.25
N ARG A 12 7.98 13.92 16.22
CA ARG A 12 7.63 13.96 17.66
C ARG A 12 6.18 13.56 17.98
N ASN A 13 5.43 12.96 17.04
CA ASN A 13 4.06 12.50 17.28
C ASN A 13 3.80 11.13 16.65
N ILE A 14 3.95 10.08 17.48
CA ILE A 14 3.76 8.69 17.05
C ILE A 14 2.32 8.37 16.62
N ARG A 15 1.33 9.12 17.15
CA ARG A 15 -0.10 8.95 16.90
C ARG A 15 -0.62 9.80 15.74
N LYS A 16 0.24 10.54 15.05
CA LYS A 16 -0.12 11.31 13.86
C LYS A 16 0.59 10.76 12.61
N PRO A 17 -0.14 10.46 11.53
CA PRO A 17 0.48 10.08 10.27
C PRO A 17 1.18 11.29 9.64
N ALA A 18 2.37 11.07 9.08
CA ALA A 18 2.97 12.00 8.13
C ALA A 18 2.33 11.88 6.72
N ALA A 19 1.42 10.92 6.55
CA ALA A 19 0.69 10.64 5.30
C ALA A 19 1.60 10.48 4.08
N ALA A 20 2.77 9.84 4.26
CA ALA A 20 3.77 9.68 3.22
C ALA A 20 4.42 8.30 3.25
N THR A 21 4.95 7.90 2.09
CA THR A 21 5.71 6.66 1.91
C THR A 21 6.81 6.84 0.88
N LYS A 22 7.76 5.90 0.86
CA LYS A 22 8.78 5.75 -0.16
C LYS A 22 8.71 4.33 -0.68
N LEU A 23 8.74 4.18 -2.01
CA LEU A 23 8.85 2.90 -2.68
C LEU A 23 10.33 2.59 -2.92
N TYR A 24 10.74 1.43 -2.44
CA TYR A 24 12.07 0.90 -2.63
C TYR A 24 12.01 -0.44 -3.36
N ARG A 25 13.08 -0.76 -4.08
CA ARG A 25 13.30 -2.06 -4.72
C ARG A 25 14.58 -2.68 -4.19
N MET A 26 14.52 -3.96 -3.89
CA MET A 26 15.72 -4.73 -3.55
C MET A 26 16.26 -5.38 -4.83
N ASP A 27 17.41 -4.88 -5.28
CA ASP A 27 18.07 -5.33 -6.52
C ASP A 27 19.02 -6.50 -6.29
N THR A 28 19.50 -6.68 -5.06
CA THR A 28 20.43 -7.75 -4.67
C THR A 28 19.74 -8.78 -3.76
N ARG A 29 20.32 -9.98 -3.63
CA ARG A 29 19.77 -11.09 -2.81
C ARG A 29 20.85 -11.74 -1.95
N PHE A 30 21.81 -10.94 -1.46
CA PHE A 30 22.86 -11.48 -0.62
C PHE A 30 22.28 -12.06 0.67
N THR A 31 22.79 -13.22 1.08
CA THR A 31 22.40 -13.92 2.30
C THR A 31 23.36 -13.66 3.47
N ASN A 32 24.53 -13.06 3.19
CA ASN A 32 25.61 -12.86 4.14
C ASN A 32 26.07 -11.39 4.26
N ARG A 33 25.36 -10.45 3.64
CA ARG A 33 25.64 -9.01 3.73
C ARG A 33 24.37 -8.19 3.48
N VAL A 34 24.42 -6.92 3.87
CA VAL A 34 23.32 -5.98 3.71
C VAL A 34 22.98 -5.79 2.22
N ASN A 35 21.70 -5.93 1.90
CA ASN A 35 21.14 -5.52 0.60
C ASN A 35 20.70 -4.06 0.71
N VAL A 36 21.42 -3.14 0.05
CA VAL A 36 21.04 -1.73 0.00
C VAL A 36 19.87 -1.58 -0.96
N LEU A 37 18.78 -0.97 -0.48
CA LEU A 37 17.58 -0.79 -1.28
C LEU A 37 17.71 0.41 -2.21
N THR A 38 17.31 0.23 -3.47
CA THR A 38 17.20 1.31 -4.45
C THR A 38 15.91 2.08 -4.20
N LEU A 39 16.01 3.38 -3.91
CA LEU A 39 14.85 4.25 -3.84
C LEU A 39 14.28 4.47 -5.24
N ILE A 40 13.02 4.12 -5.46
CA ILE A 40 12.32 4.29 -6.73
C ILE A 40 11.56 5.62 -6.72
N ASN A 41 10.68 5.83 -5.74
CA ASN A 41 9.83 7.03 -5.69
C ASN A 41 9.34 7.34 -4.26
N ARG A 42 8.65 8.47 -4.10
CA ARG A 42 8.05 8.96 -2.86
C ARG A 42 6.64 9.45 -3.15
N LYS A 43 5.70 9.18 -2.24
CA LYS A 43 4.34 9.70 -2.32
C LYS A 43 3.95 10.34 -0.99
N LYS A 44 3.22 11.44 -1.07
CA LYS A 44 2.65 12.20 0.06
C LYS A 44 1.12 12.21 -0.05
N ASP A 45 0.47 12.87 0.89
CA ASP A 45 -0.97 13.12 0.91
C ASP A 45 -1.80 11.83 0.86
N LEU A 46 -1.29 10.78 1.50
CA LEU A 46 -1.90 9.44 1.51
C LEU A 46 -3.12 9.32 2.42
N GLY A 47 -3.41 10.35 3.22
CA GLY A 47 -4.49 10.36 4.20
C GLY A 47 -4.23 9.51 5.45
N GLY A 48 -3.16 8.71 5.52
CA GLY A 48 -2.91 7.80 6.64
C GLY A 48 -1.51 7.20 6.68
N TRP A 49 -1.26 6.32 7.65
CA TRP A 49 -0.05 5.50 7.70
C TRP A 49 -0.13 4.39 6.66
N VAL A 50 0.92 4.21 5.87
CA VAL A 50 1.04 2.99 5.07
C VAL A 50 1.29 1.81 6.00
N THR A 51 0.31 0.92 6.12
CA THR A 51 0.35 -0.26 7.00
C THR A 51 0.64 -1.53 6.24
N ASP A 52 0.13 -1.66 5.01
CA ASP A 52 0.38 -2.83 4.18
C ASP A 52 0.19 -2.53 2.68
N ALA A 53 0.70 -3.40 1.82
CA ALA A 53 0.55 -3.34 0.37
C ALA A 53 0.68 -4.71 -0.28
N SER A 54 0.03 -4.90 -1.42
CA SER A 54 0.06 -6.15 -2.18
C SER A 54 0.11 -5.89 -3.68
N ILE A 55 0.79 -6.77 -4.41
CA ILE A 55 0.80 -6.77 -5.88
C ILE A 55 -0.10 -7.92 -6.34
N ALA A 56 -0.89 -7.67 -7.40
CA ALA A 56 -1.73 -8.69 -8.00
C ALA A 56 -0.90 -9.89 -8.47
N PRO A 57 -1.42 -11.13 -8.44
CA PRO A 57 -0.66 -12.31 -8.90
C PRO A 57 -0.14 -12.20 -10.35
N ASP A 58 -0.85 -11.48 -11.21
CA ASP A 58 -0.48 -11.20 -12.60
C ASP A 58 0.34 -9.90 -12.78
N GLU A 59 0.73 -9.27 -11.67
CA GLU A 59 1.41 -7.98 -11.59
C GLU A 59 0.69 -6.83 -12.31
N SER A 60 -0.62 -6.95 -12.57
CA SER A 60 -1.39 -5.94 -13.29
C SER A 60 -1.62 -4.66 -12.47
N ALA A 61 -1.49 -4.76 -11.14
CA ALA A 61 -1.70 -3.66 -10.23
C ALA A 61 -1.02 -3.88 -8.86
N MET A 62 -0.91 -2.80 -8.11
CA MET A 62 -0.54 -2.78 -6.70
C MET A 62 -1.67 -2.11 -5.90
N VAL A 63 -2.02 -2.67 -4.74
CA VAL A 63 -2.85 -2.01 -3.73
C VAL A 63 -2.02 -1.65 -2.51
N MET A 64 -2.38 -0.56 -1.85
CA MET A 64 -1.70 -0.06 -0.66
C MET A 64 -2.74 0.50 0.33
N LEU A 65 -2.65 0.07 1.59
CA LEU A 65 -3.45 0.62 2.69
C LEU A 65 -2.81 1.88 3.24
N ALA A 66 -3.62 2.91 3.45
CA ALA A 66 -3.30 4.07 4.26
C ALA A 66 -4.31 4.17 5.42
N GLN A 67 -3.92 3.64 6.57
CA GLN A 67 -4.74 3.63 7.79
C GLN A 67 -4.75 5.00 8.45
N ASN A 68 -5.92 5.51 8.83
CA ASN A 68 -6.05 6.57 9.82
C ASN A 68 -7.22 6.27 10.79
N PRO A 69 -7.35 6.99 11.92
CA PRO A 69 -8.38 6.69 12.92
C PRO A 69 -9.84 6.86 12.45
N LEU A 70 -10.10 7.58 11.35
CA LEU A 70 -11.45 7.87 10.86
C LEU A 70 -11.86 6.93 9.72
N ALA A 71 -10.94 6.63 8.80
CA ALA A 71 -11.17 5.77 7.66
C ALA A 71 -9.85 5.18 7.14
N THR A 72 -9.93 3.98 6.58
CA THR A 72 -8.83 3.39 5.83
C THR A 72 -8.98 3.78 4.36
N THR A 73 -7.97 4.45 3.82
CA THR A 73 -7.92 4.69 2.37
C THR A 73 -7.13 3.57 1.70
N ILE A 74 -7.75 2.91 0.74
CA ILE A 74 -7.10 1.91 -0.11
C ILE A 74 -6.74 2.59 -1.43
N TRP A 75 -5.47 2.54 -1.77
CA TRP A 75 -4.94 3.07 -3.02
C TRP A 75 -4.72 1.91 -4.00
N TYR A 76 -5.27 2.01 -5.20
CA TYR A 76 -5.02 1.10 -6.30
C TYR A 76 -4.18 1.79 -7.36
N PHE A 77 -3.03 1.21 -7.68
CA PHE A 77 -2.12 1.69 -8.72
C PHE A 77 -2.09 0.67 -9.86
N PRO A 78 -2.45 1.05 -11.11
CA PRO A 78 -2.26 0.15 -12.25
C PRO A 78 -0.76 -0.10 -12.50
N LYS A 79 -0.43 -1.16 -13.25
CA LYS A 79 0.95 -1.40 -13.69
C LYS A 79 1.45 -0.23 -14.55
N PRO A 80 2.65 0.33 -14.28
CA PRO A 80 3.23 1.33 -15.15
C PRO A 80 3.55 0.74 -16.54
N LYS A 81 3.36 1.54 -17.61
CA LYS A 81 3.70 1.12 -18.99
C LYS A 81 5.19 0.78 -19.17
N ARG A 82 6.06 1.38 -18.34
CA ARG A 82 7.51 1.15 -18.34
C ARG A 82 8.03 1.21 -16.91
N GLY A 83 8.94 0.28 -16.58
CA GLY A 83 9.57 0.22 -15.25
C GLY A 83 8.67 -0.38 -14.18
N ASP A 84 8.93 -0.02 -12.93
CA ASP A 84 8.27 -0.57 -11.74
C ASP A 84 7.85 0.52 -10.74
N ASP A 85 7.74 1.76 -11.20
CA ASP A 85 7.27 2.88 -10.39
C ASP A 85 5.73 2.94 -10.35
N PHE A 86 5.13 2.13 -9.47
CA PHE A 86 3.69 2.15 -9.23
C PHE A 86 3.23 3.49 -8.63
N LEU A 87 4.03 4.15 -7.81
CA LEU A 87 3.63 5.39 -7.12
C LEU A 87 3.50 6.60 -8.06
N ALA A 88 4.13 6.54 -9.24
CA ALA A 88 3.97 7.53 -10.31
C ALA A 88 2.66 7.42 -11.09
N GLN A 89 1.92 6.32 -10.94
CA GLN A 89 0.64 6.16 -11.65
C GLN A 89 -0.46 7.00 -11.01
N THR A 90 -1.43 7.41 -11.83
CA THR A 90 -2.70 7.96 -11.34
C THR A 90 -3.45 6.85 -10.60
N PRO A 91 -3.63 6.96 -9.27
CA PRO A 91 -4.29 5.92 -8.52
C PRO A 91 -5.81 6.06 -8.56
N ARG A 92 -6.48 4.96 -8.30
CA ARG A 92 -7.88 4.91 -7.89
C ARG A 92 -7.95 4.69 -6.38
N THR A 93 -9.00 5.18 -5.73
CA THR A 93 -9.12 5.07 -4.27
C THR A 93 -10.44 4.47 -3.83
N PHE A 94 -10.42 3.79 -2.69
CA PHE A 94 -11.60 3.31 -1.99
C PHE A 94 -11.48 3.67 -0.51
N SER A 95 -12.54 4.23 0.08
CA SER A 95 -12.57 4.57 1.51
C SER A 95 -13.35 3.51 2.27
N LEU A 96 -12.64 2.73 3.08
CA LEU A 96 -13.23 1.74 3.97
C LEU A 96 -13.46 2.39 5.34
N VAL A 97 -14.71 2.69 5.64
CA VAL A 97 -15.14 3.34 6.89
C VAL A 97 -15.54 2.30 7.93
N LYS A 98 -15.44 2.65 9.22
CA LYS A 98 -15.83 1.80 10.36
C LYS A 98 -15.11 0.43 10.42
N ALA A 99 -13.97 0.27 9.76
CA ALA A 99 -13.19 -0.98 9.77
C ALA A 99 -12.12 -1.03 10.86
N ASN A 100 -12.11 -0.06 11.79
CA ASN A 100 -11.11 0.05 12.86
C ASN A 100 -9.67 0.05 12.30
N GLN A 101 -8.73 -0.60 12.98
CA GLN A 101 -7.32 -0.62 12.57
C GLN A 101 -7.07 -1.76 11.59
N THR A 102 -6.91 -1.40 10.31
CA THR A 102 -6.57 -2.32 9.21
C THR A 102 -5.06 -2.36 8.97
N GLU A 103 -4.49 -3.56 9.00
CA GLU A 103 -3.04 -3.80 8.82
C GLU A 103 -2.72 -4.94 7.85
N GLY A 104 -3.73 -5.52 7.20
CA GLY A 104 -3.54 -6.54 6.18
C GLY A 104 -4.32 -6.22 4.91
N ILE A 105 -3.66 -6.33 3.76
CA ILE A 105 -4.29 -6.30 2.44
C ILE A 105 -3.65 -7.33 1.51
N CYS A 106 -4.48 -8.07 0.78
CA CYS A 106 -3.98 -8.91 -0.31
C CYS A 106 -4.98 -9.00 -1.45
N PHE A 107 -4.48 -9.31 -2.64
CA PHE A 107 -5.34 -9.77 -3.71
C PHE A 107 -5.81 -11.20 -3.41
N LYS A 108 -7.12 -11.42 -3.44
CA LYS A 108 -7.72 -12.76 -3.49
C LYS A 108 -7.64 -13.31 -4.91
N ASP A 109 -7.92 -12.45 -5.89
CA ASP A 109 -7.88 -12.72 -7.33
C ASP A 109 -7.70 -11.39 -8.10
N SER A 110 -7.80 -11.40 -9.43
CA SER A 110 -7.62 -10.21 -10.27
C SER A 110 -8.75 -9.17 -10.16
N LYS A 111 -9.85 -9.49 -9.47
CA LYS A 111 -11.06 -8.66 -9.34
C LYS A 111 -11.40 -8.32 -7.91
N THR A 112 -10.78 -8.96 -6.92
CA THR A 112 -11.14 -8.86 -5.51
C THR A 112 -9.91 -8.75 -4.63
N ILE A 113 -9.95 -7.83 -3.67
CA ILE A 113 -8.99 -7.76 -2.58
C ILE A 113 -9.65 -8.14 -1.25
N ILE A 114 -8.83 -8.63 -0.32
CA ILE A 114 -9.19 -8.83 1.07
C ILE A 114 -8.44 -7.80 1.90
N VAL A 115 -9.15 -7.14 2.82
CA VAL A 115 -8.58 -6.31 3.88
C VAL A 115 -8.91 -6.95 5.22
N THR A 116 -7.95 -6.98 6.15
CA THR A 116 -8.16 -7.48 7.52
C THR A 116 -7.88 -6.39 8.55
N ASN A 117 -8.53 -6.51 9.71
CA ASN A 117 -8.31 -5.63 10.85
C ASN A 117 -7.90 -6.38 12.12
N GLU A 118 -7.50 -5.63 13.14
CA GLU A 118 -7.12 -6.18 14.46
C GLU A 118 -8.30 -6.83 15.21
N GLN A 119 -9.54 -6.57 14.78
CA GLN A 119 -10.77 -7.12 15.36
C GLN A 119 -11.12 -8.51 14.79
N ARG A 120 -10.24 -9.09 13.97
CA ARG A 120 -10.42 -10.41 13.31
C ARG A 120 -11.53 -10.41 12.27
N GLU A 121 -11.87 -9.25 11.73
CA GLU A 121 -12.78 -9.12 10.61
C GLU A 121 -11.98 -9.13 9.30
N TRP A 122 -12.64 -9.55 8.22
CA TRP A 122 -12.14 -9.36 6.87
C TRP A 122 -13.20 -8.71 5.99
N PHE A 123 -12.75 -7.96 5.00
CA PHE A 123 -13.58 -7.24 4.05
C PHE A 123 -13.16 -7.63 2.65
N GLU A 124 -14.08 -8.20 1.87
CA GLU A 124 -13.88 -8.43 0.44
C GLU A 124 -14.33 -7.20 -0.34
N ILE A 125 -13.43 -6.61 -1.11
CA ILE A 125 -13.71 -5.38 -1.85
C ILE A 125 -13.44 -5.65 -3.33
N PRO A 126 -14.46 -5.53 -4.20
CA PRO A 126 -14.26 -5.68 -5.63
C PRO A 126 -13.51 -4.46 -6.18
N ILE A 127 -12.59 -4.67 -7.13
CA ILE A 127 -11.83 -3.60 -7.79
C ILE A 127 -12.75 -2.59 -8.49
N SER A 128 -13.96 -2.99 -8.88
CA SER A 128 -14.97 -2.10 -9.45
C SER A 128 -15.53 -1.06 -8.46
N ALA A 129 -15.32 -1.23 -7.15
CA ALA A 129 -15.76 -0.27 -6.13
C ALA A 129 -14.83 0.94 -6.00
N PHE A 130 -13.62 0.88 -6.56
CA PHE A 130 -12.67 1.99 -6.52
C PHE A 130 -13.15 3.13 -7.43
N SER A 131 -12.92 4.37 -7.00
CA SER A 131 -13.20 5.57 -7.79
C SER A 131 -12.54 5.49 -9.18
N LYS A 132 -13.18 6.08 -10.20
CA LYS A 132 -12.57 6.21 -11.52
C LYS A 132 -11.45 7.24 -11.51
#